data_AF-A0A1M6JCM8-F1
#
_entry.id   AF-A0A1M6JCM8-F1
#
_cell.length_a   1.000
_cell.length_b   1.000
_cell.length_c   1.000
_cell.angle_alpha   90.00
_cell.angle_beta   90.00
_cell.angle_gamma   90.00
#
_symmetry.space_group_name_H-M   'P 1'
#
loop_
_entity.id
_entity.type
_entity.pdbx_description
1 polymer ?
#
loop_
_entity_poly.entity_id
_entity_poly.type
_entity_poly.pdbx_seq_one_letter_code
_entity_poly.pdbx_strand_id
1 'polypeptide(L)' 'MTKTLYDPEVEIKGEIKGELKKAKTTIKNMLLKGMDIETIAELVEVDIELVKEVEKNLSKNN' A
#
# COMPACT_ATOMS: atom_id res chain seq x y z
N MET A 1 -6.52 32.23 -20.10
CA MET A 1 -5.44 31.74 -19.22
C MET A 1 -6.12 30.96 -18.09
N THR A 2 -6.08 29.64 -18.16
CA THR A 2 -6.59 28.78 -17.08
C THR A 2 -5.71 29.01 -15.87
N LYS A 3 -6.25 29.67 -14.83
CA LYS A 3 -5.66 29.66 -13.49
C LYS A 3 -5.45 28.20 -13.13
N THR A 4 -4.21 27.73 -13.15
CA THR A 4 -3.83 26.45 -12.60
C THR A 4 -4.15 26.53 -11.12
N LEU A 5 -5.24 25.89 -10.72
CA LEU A 5 -5.58 25.64 -9.33
C LEU A 5 -4.58 24.58 -8.83
N TYR A 6 -3.31 24.96 -8.77
CA TYR A 6 -2.28 24.17 -8.13
C TYR A 6 -2.55 24.30 -6.64
N ASP A 7 -3.30 23.35 -6.14
CA ASP A 7 -3.65 23.26 -4.74
C ASP A 7 -2.69 22.22 -4.14
N PRO A 8 -1.60 22.65 -3.47
CA PRO A 8 -0.56 21.75 -2.96
C PRO A 8 -1.13 20.69 -2.01
N GLU A 9 -2.28 20.95 -1.38
CA GLU A 9 -2.97 19.95 -0.56
C GLU A 9 -3.49 18.74 -1.35
N VAL A 10 -3.90 18.95 -2.61
CA VAL A 10 -4.46 17.88 -3.46
C VAL A 10 -3.35 16.97 -3.95
N GLU A 11 -2.17 17.51 -4.23
CA GLU A 11 -0.99 16.75 -4.66
C GLU A 11 -0.46 15.88 -3.52
N ILE A 12 -0.29 16.45 -2.31
CA ILE A 12 0.14 15.71 -1.11
C ILE A 12 -0.84 14.58 -0.78
N LYS A 13 -2.15 14.83 -0.86
CA LYS A 13 -3.18 13.78 -0.65
C LYS A 13 -3.14 12.71 -1.75
N GLY A 14 -2.75 13.07 -2.96
CA GLY A 14 -2.59 12.15 -4.09
C GLY A 14 -1.38 11.22 -3.93
N GLU A 15 -0.25 11.77 -3.50
CA GLU A 15 1.00 11.03 -3.27
C GLU A 15 0.86 10.01 -2.14
N ILE A 16 0.31 10.42 -0.99
CA ILE A 16 0.07 9.52 0.15
C ILE A 16 -0.83 8.34 -0.24
N LYS A 17 -1.87 8.59 -1.04
CA LYS A 17 -2.75 7.53 -1.55
C LYS A 17 -2.04 6.62 -2.56
N GLY A 18 -1.16 7.19 -3.39
CA GLY A 18 -0.36 6.45 -4.36
C GLY A 18 0.63 5.50 -3.68
N GLU A 19 1.33 5.97 -2.65
CA GLU A 19 2.29 5.19 -1.88
C GLU A 19 1.61 4.06 -1.10
N LEU A 20 0.50 4.32 -0.42
CA LEU A 20 -0.30 3.28 0.25
C LEU A 20 -0.77 2.19 -0.69
N LYS A 21 -1.21 2.56 -1.90
CA LYS A 21 -1.67 1.59 -2.91
C LYS A 21 -0.51 0.75 -3.46
N LYS A 22 0.66 1.35 -3.65
CA LYS A 22 1.88 0.63 -4.04
C LYS A 22 2.30 -0.34 -2.93
N ALA A 23 2.37 0.11 -1.69
CA ALA A 23 2.71 -0.73 -0.53
C ALA A 23 1.77 -1.94 -0.42
N LYS A 24 0.44 -1.74 -0.47
CA LYS A 24 -0.54 -2.84 -0.44
C LYS A 24 -0.38 -3.83 -1.59
N THR A 25 -0.02 -3.33 -2.78
CA THR A 25 0.22 -4.17 -3.97
C THR A 25 1.49 -4.98 -3.83
N THR A 26 2.57 -4.36 -3.34
CA THR A 26 3.84 -5.02 -3.04
C THR A 26 3.65 -6.13 -2.00
N ILE A 27 3.01 -5.81 -0.87
CA ILE A 27 2.67 -6.77 0.18
C ILE A 27 1.89 -7.96 -0.39
N LYS A 28 0.85 -7.71 -1.18
CA LYS A 28 0.05 -8.76 -1.83
C LYS A 28 0.91 -9.65 -2.73
N ASN A 29 1.78 -9.07 -3.55
CA ASN A 29 2.65 -9.82 -4.45
C ASN A 29 3.68 -10.67 -3.69
N MET A 30 4.18 -10.17 -2.55
CA MET A 30 5.10 -10.91 -1.69
C MET A 30 4.41 -12.08 -0.99
N LEU A 31 3.20 -11.86 -0.45
CA LEU A 31 2.37 -12.92 0.13
C LEU A 31 2.05 -14.02 -0.90
N LEU A 32 1.69 -13.64 -2.14
CA LEU A 32 1.44 -14.59 -3.23
C LEU A 32 2.68 -15.41 -3.63
N LYS A 33 3.88 -14.90 -3.38
CA LYS A 33 5.15 -15.61 -3.59
C LYS A 33 5.52 -16.52 -2.42
N GLY A 34 4.73 -16.54 -1.35
CA GLY A 34 4.96 -17.37 -0.17
C GLY A 34 5.95 -16.78 0.83
N MET A 35 6.20 -15.46 0.80
CA MET A 35 6.93 -14.78 1.88
C MET A 35 6.10 -14.70 3.15
N ASP A 36 6.77 -14.78 4.28
CA ASP A 36 6.18 -14.60 5.61
C ASP A 36 5.88 -13.13 5.91
N ILE A 37 4.90 -12.94 6.79
CA ILE A 37 4.33 -11.63 7.16
C ILE A 37 5.38 -10.74 7.84
N GLU A 38 6.27 -11.33 8.63
CA GLU A 38 7.31 -10.63 9.40
C GLU A 38 8.36 -10.03 8.47
N THR A 39 8.89 -10.83 7.55
CA THR A 39 9.84 -10.38 6.51
C THR A 39 9.22 -9.29 5.63
N ILE A 40 7.94 -9.42 5.25
CA ILE A 40 7.27 -8.41 4.44
C ILE A 40 7.12 -7.09 5.19
N ALA A 41 6.78 -7.13 6.48
CA ALA A 41 6.65 -5.94 7.31
C ALA A 41 7.98 -5.19 7.43
N GLU A 42 9.09 -5.92 7.61
CA GLU A 42 10.44 -5.35 7.64
C GLU A 42 10.85 -4.77 6.27
N LEU A 43 10.66 -5.50 5.18
CA LEU A 43 11.08 -5.07 3.83
C LEU A 43 10.32 -3.84 3.32
N VAL A 44 9.04 -3.72 3.69
CA VAL A 44 8.17 -2.63 3.24
C VAL A 44 8.08 -1.51 4.28
N GLU A 45 8.72 -1.69 5.44
CA GLU A 45 8.71 -0.74 6.57
C GLU A 45 7.28 -0.36 7.00
N VAL A 46 6.43 -1.38 7.14
CA VAL A 46 5.01 -1.22 7.52
C VAL A 46 4.68 -2.06 8.73
N ASP A 47 3.61 -1.70 9.42
CA ASP A 47 3.09 -2.52 10.50
C ASP A 47 2.68 -3.91 10.03
N ILE A 48 3.05 -4.92 10.83
CA ILE A 48 2.61 -6.31 10.66
C ILE A 48 1.08 -6.41 10.56
N GLU A 49 0.35 -5.55 11.26
CA GLU A 49 -1.11 -5.51 11.19
C GLU A 49 -1.63 -5.19 9.79
N LEU A 50 -0.96 -4.28 9.06
CA LEU A 50 -1.31 -3.94 7.68
C LEU A 50 -1.09 -5.14 6.76
N VAL A 51 0.00 -5.88 6.96
CA VAL A 51 0.31 -7.09 6.19
C VAL A 51 -0.73 -8.18 6.43
N LYS A 52 -1.10 -8.43 7.70
CA LYS A 52 -2.18 -9.35 8.09
C LYS A 52 -3.54 -8.94 7.52
N GLU A 53 -3.84 -7.64 7.48
CA GLU A 53 -5.07 -7.13 6.87
C GLU A 53 -5.10 -7.44 5.37
N VAL A 54 -3.99 -7.22 4.66
CA VAL A 54 -3.88 -7.52 3.23
C VAL A 54 -4.00 -9.03 2.96
N GLU A 55 -3.35 -9.87 3.77
CA GLU A 55 -3.46 -11.32 3.70
C GLU A 55 -4.91 -11.81 3.90
N LYS A 56 -5.58 -11.32 4.94
CA LYS A 56 -6.98 -11.65 5.23
C LYS A 56 -7.92 -11.23 4.10
N ASN A 57 -7.68 -10.06 3.48
CA ASN A 57 -8.43 -9.58 2.33
C ASN A 57 -8.11 -10.37 1.05
N LEU A 58 -6.92 -10.95 0.93
CA LEU A 58 -6.53 -11.82 -0.17
C LEU A 58 -7.29 -13.15 -0.10
N SER A 59 -7.39 -13.75 1.09
CA SER A 59 -8.12 -15.00 1.31
C SER A 59 -9.63 -14.90 1.05
N LYS A 60 -10.24 -13.73 1.19
CA LYS A 60 -11.69 -13.52 0.98
C LYS A 60 -12.12 -13.38 -0.48
N ASN A 61 -11.17 -13.22 -1.41
CA ASN A 61 -11.44 -13.00 -2.84
C ASN A 61 -11.19 -14.24 -3.71
N ASN A 62 -10.87 -15.39 -3.11
CA ASN A 62 -10.87 -16.71 -3.73
C ASN A 62 -12.07 -17.52 -3.21
#